data_AF-A0A2N3T8Y6-F1
#
_entry.id   AF-A0A2N3T8Y6-F1
#
_cell.length_a   1.000
_cell.length_b   1.000
_cell.length_c   1.000
_cell.angle_alpha   90.00
_cell.angle_beta   90.00
_cell.angle_gamma   90.00
#
_symmetry.space_group_name_H-M   'P 1'
#
loop_
_entity.id
_entity.type
_entity.pdbx_description
1 polymer ?
#
loop_
_entity_poly.entity_id
_entity_poly.type
_entity_poly.pdbx_seq_one_letter_code
_entity_poly.pdbx_strand_id
1 'polypeptide(L)'
;MRVILIIALLISYISYSQTQTDLRDQLMVLVNADSVNFKLDSTGFEKLPKIDYDCYDGESGIFWHVQDLNNDGLKDLIYSGPCKPYYQCIIFLNDGTKLNNVYDSPGKLLKVQTDHLASKISILKSNCCCDYYSEFTEISIGFDNRMVKAIVEYHFDTKVSLASELKEKLISGVLRSKPIVYDNIHQDPCLPQKNIGNQILKINNEKVVVLDFKEGWYLILHKKDNEHSIIGWVKKE
;
A
#
# COMPACT_ATOMS: atom_id res chain seq x y z
N MET A 1 -42.20 27.82 -3.79
CA MET A 1 -40.78 27.75 -3.37
C MET A 1 -40.54 26.43 -2.64
N ARG A 2 -40.49 25.33 -3.39
CA ARG A 2 -40.35 23.95 -2.88
C ARG A 2 -39.60 23.12 -3.93
N VAL A 3 -38.40 23.55 -4.23
CA VAL A 3 -37.34 22.83 -4.95
C VAL A 3 -36.07 23.43 -4.34
N ILE A 4 -35.01 22.65 -4.13
CA ILE A 4 -33.81 22.98 -3.33
C ILE A 4 -33.93 22.56 -1.85
N LEU A 5 -34.19 21.28 -1.59
CA LEU A 5 -33.70 20.63 -0.36
C LEU A 5 -33.51 19.12 -0.49
N ILE A 6 -33.21 18.62 -1.69
CA ILE A 6 -32.94 17.18 -1.94
C ILE A 6 -31.53 16.97 -2.54
N ILE A 7 -30.85 18.01 -3.02
CA ILE A 7 -29.53 17.86 -3.68
C ILE A 7 -28.37 17.86 -2.67
N ALA A 8 -28.55 18.43 -1.47
CA ALA A 8 -27.47 18.51 -0.46
C ALA A 8 -27.22 17.20 0.32
N LEU A 9 -28.10 16.19 0.18
CA LEU A 9 -27.95 14.88 0.84
C LEU A 9 -27.37 13.78 -0.08
N LEU A 10 -27.14 14.10 -1.36
CA LEU A 10 -26.55 13.17 -2.33
C LEU A 10 -25.06 13.42 -2.59
N ILE A 11 -24.49 14.52 -2.07
CA ILE A 11 -23.08 14.89 -2.32
C ILE A 11 -22.15 14.42 -1.19
N SER A 12 -22.70 13.94 -0.07
CA SER A 12 -21.92 13.43 1.08
C SER A 12 -21.68 11.92 1.08
N TYR A 13 -21.95 11.19 -0.02
CA TYR A 13 -21.73 9.74 -0.14
C TYR A 13 -20.55 9.33 -1.03
N ILE A 14 -19.82 10.28 -1.63
CA ILE A 14 -18.67 9.99 -2.52
C ILE A 14 -17.34 10.16 -1.77
N SER A 15 -17.31 9.77 -0.50
CA SER A 15 -16.09 9.74 0.30
C SER A 15 -15.90 8.32 0.83
N TYR A 16 -15.08 7.54 0.12
CA TYR A 16 -14.44 6.32 0.60
C TYR A 16 -15.36 5.23 1.16
N SER A 17 -16.17 4.61 0.29
CA SER A 17 -16.62 3.25 0.51
C SER A 17 -15.68 2.29 -0.24
N GLN A 18 -14.49 2.02 0.30
CA GLN A 18 -13.82 0.77 -0.07
C GLN A 18 -14.78 -0.36 0.33
N THR A 19 -15.31 -1.09 -0.65
CA THR A 19 -16.11 -2.27 -0.33
C THR A 19 -15.21 -3.34 0.28
N GLN A 20 -15.77 -4.29 1.02
CA GLN A 20 -14.98 -5.44 1.51
C GLN A 20 -14.33 -6.22 0.35
N THR A 21 -14.96 -6.18 -0.83
CA THR A 21 -14.41 -6.75 -2.08
C THR A 21 -13.19 -5.97 -2.55
N ASP A 22 -13.26 -4.62 -2.59
CA ASP A 22 -12.11 -3.79 -3.00
C ASP A 22 -10.91 -4.01 -2.06
N LEU A 23 -11.14 -4.02 -0.75
CA LEU A 23 -10.08 -4.29 0.23
C LEU A 23 -9.50 -5.69 0.06
N ARG A 24 -10.35 -6.68 -0.21
CA ARG A 24 -9.89 -8.05 -0.48
C ARG A 24 -9.01 -8.09 -1.72
N ASP A 25 -9.45 -7.52 -2.83
CA ASP A 25 -8.70 -7.53 -4.09
C ASP A 25 -7.35 -6.82 -3.94
N GLN A 26 -7.33 -5.70 -3.21
CA GLN A 26 -6.11 -5.00 -2.83
C GLN A 26 -5.16 -5.91 -2.04
N LEU A 27 -5.64 -6.54 -0.96
CA LEU A 27 -4.81 -7.42 -0.12
C LEU A 27 -4.43 -8.73 -0.82
N MET A 28 -5.18 -9.18 -1.83
CA MET A 28 -4.83 -10.34 -2.65
C MET A 28 -3.59 -10.07 -3.51
N VAL A 29 -3.38 -8.83 -3.96
CA VAL A 29 -2.12 -8.46 -4.64
C VAL A 29 -0.95 -8.60 -3.67
N LEU A 30 -1.10 -8.14 -2.42
CA LEU A 30 -0.11 -8.29 -1.37
C LEU A 30 0.21 -9.76 -1.07
N VAL A 31 -0.81 -10.59 -0.82
CA VAL A 31 -0.62 -12.02 -0.49
C VAL A 31 0.11 -12.77 -1.60
N ASN A 32 -0.10 -12.37 -2.86
CA ASN A 32 0.48 -13.02 -4.03
C ASN A 32 1.67 -12.26 -4.62
N ALA A 33 2.25 -11.28 -3.90
CA ALA A 33 3.22 -10.35 -4.46
C ALA A 33 4.40 -11.01 -5.18
N ASP A 34 4.94 -12.12 -4.64
CA ASP A 34 6.06 -12.87 -5.24
C ASP A 34 5.70 -13.54 -6.58
N SER A 35 4.41 -13.80 -6.81
CA SER A 35 3.90 -14.40 -8.06
C SER A 35 3.49 -13.35 -9.10
N VAL A 36 3.41 -12.07 -8.70
CA VAL A 36 3.02 -10.99 -9.60
C VAL A 36 4.22 -10.58 -10.43
N ASN A 37 4.15 -10.86 -11.73
CA ASN A 37 5.14 -10.39 -12.70
C ASN A 37 4.54 -9.26 -13.54
N PHE A 38 4.68 -8.02 -13.07
CA PHE A 38 4.26 -6.85 -13.83
C PHE A 38 5.23 -6.59 -14.98
N LYS A 39 4.70 -6.60 -16.21
CA LYS A 39 5.48 -6.28 -17.39
C LYS A 39 5.48 -4.77 -17.61
N LEU A 40 6.63 -4.15 -17.37
CA LEU A 40 6.87 -2.75 -17.69
C LEU A 40 6.77 -2.52 -19.21
N ASP A 41 6.31 -1.33 -19.59
CA ASP A 41 6.12 -0.94 -20.99
C ASP A 41 6.68 0.46 -21.17
N SER A 42 7.81 0.57 -21.87
CA SER A 42 8.48 1.85 -22.13
C SER A 42 8.09 2.47 -23.47
N THR A 43 7.06 1.95 -24.13
CA THR A 43 6.65 2.44 -25.46
C THR A 43 6.26 3.92 -25.39
N GLY A 44 6.98 4.76 -26.14
CA GLY A 44 6.74 6.21 -26.19
C GLY A 44 7.49 7.02 -25.13
N PHE A 45 8.33 6.38 -24.30
CA PHE A 45 9.18 7.05 -23.32
C PHE A 45 10.04 8.16 -23.96
N GLU A 46 10.59 7.93 -25.15
CA GLU A 46 11.44 8.87 -25.88
C GLU A 46 10.72 10.15 -26.32
N LYS A 47 9.38 10.16 -26.30
CA LYS A 47 8.53 11.30 -26.67
C LYS A 47 8.12 12.14 -25.46
N LEU A 48 8.39 11.67 -24.24
CA LEU A 48 8.06 12.38 -23.02
C LEU A 48 9.04 13.53 -22.76
N PRO A 49 8.62 14.56 -22.01
CA PRO A 49 9.54 15.55 -21.46
C PRO A 49 10.72 14.88 -20.76
N LYS A 50 11.93 15.42 -20.93
CA LYS A 50 13.11 14.87 -20.27
C LYS A 50 13.00 15.03 -18.76
N ILE A 51 13.39 13.99 -18.04
CA ILE A 51 13.55 14.00 -16.59
C ILE A 51 15.04 13.83 -16.24
N ASP A 52 15.43 14.47 -15.16
CA ASP A 52 16.71 14.21 -14.50
C ASP A 52 16.41 13.40 -13.24
N TYR A 53 16.97 12.19 -13.16
CA TYR A 53 16.68 11.27 -12.07
C TYR A 53 17.89 10.38 -11.79
N ASP A 54 18.33 10.41 -10.53
CA ASP A 54 19.54 9.75 -10.07
C ASP A 54 19.21 8.61 -9.10
N CYS A 55 18.74 7.49 -9.66
CA CYS A 55 18.84 6.18 -9.03
C CYS A 55 19.66 5.29 -9.96
N TYR A 56 20.99 5.42 -9.82
CA TYR A 56 21.95 4.64 -10.58
C TYR A 56 22.57 3.56 -9.67
N ASP A 57 22.29 2.29 -9.98
CA ASP A 57 22.97 1.16 -9.34
C ASP A 57 23.62 0.18 -10.32
N GLY A 58 23.78 0.60 -11.57
CA GLY A 58 24.54 -0.13 -12.58
C GLY A 58 23.82 -1.35 -13.16
N GLU A 59 22.55 -1.60 -12.80
CA GLU A 59 21.74 -2.64 -13.42
C GLU A 59 21.23 -2.24 -14.81
N SER A 60 21.35 -3.15 -15.78
CA SER A 60 20.80 -2.97 -17.12
C SER A 60 19.35 -3.46 -17.16
N GLY A 61 18.41 -2.55 -17.41
CA GLY A 61 16.99 -2.90 -17.48
C GLY A 61 16.10 -1.75 -17.95
N ILE A 62 14.91 -2.11 -18.46
CA ILE A 62 13.82 -1.16 -18.66
C ILE A 62 13.08 -1.06 -17.33
N PHE A 63 13.28 0.03 -16.61
CA PHE A 63 12.61 0.31 -15.33
C PHE A 63 11.48 1.33 -15.45
N TRP A 64 11.13 1.69 -16.69
CA TRP A 64 10.13 2.70 -17.01
C TRP A 64 8.86 2.04 -17.52
N HIS A 65 7.73 2.53 -17.03
CA HIS A 65 6.41 2.19 -17.52
C HIS A 65 5.66 3.46 -17.93
N VAL A 66 5.12 3.45 -19.13
CA VAL A 66 4.46 4.58 -19.78
C VAL A 66 2.98 4.25 -19.95
N GLN A 67 2.13 5.02 -19.29
CA GLN A 67 0.68 4.82 -19.31
C GLN A 67 -0.01 6.17 -19.11
N ASP A 68 -1.24 6.33 -19.59
CA ASP A 68 -2.08 7.48 -19.24
C ASP A 68 -2.81 7.12 -17.93
N LEU A 69 -2.41 7.74 -16.81
CA LEU A 69 -2.88 7.38 -15.46
C LEU A 69 -4.09 8.20 -15.03
N ASN A 70 -4.20 9.45 -15.47
CA ASN A 70 -5.30 10.35 -15.18
C ASN A 70 -6.32 10.47 -16.33
N ASN A 71 -6.14 9.72 -17.42
CA ASN A 71 -7.02 9.67 -18.59
C ASN A 71 -7.22 11.05 -19.24
N ASP A 72 -6.18 11.88 -19.27
CA ASP A 72 -6.18 13.17 -19.95
C ASP A 72 -5.70 13.11 -21.42
N GLY A 73 -5.33 11.92 -21.89
CA GLY A 73 -4.83 11.65 -23.24
C GLY A 73 -3.31 11.83 -23.39
N LEU A 74 -2.62 12.29 -22.35
CA LEU A 74 -1.17 12.35 -22.29
C LEU A 74 -0.62 11.09 -21.63
N LYS A 75 0.59 10.72 -22.03
CA LYS A 75 1.29 9.60 -21.40
C LYS A 75 2.06 10.10 -20.19
N ASP A 76 1.81 9.47 -19.06
CA ASP A 76 2.52 9.61 -17.79
C ASP A 76 3.65 8.59 -17.70
N LEU A 77 4.42 8.70 -16.62
CA LEU A 77 5.62 7.90 -16.43
C LEU A 77 5.69 7.34 -15.02
N ILE A 78 5.99 6.05 -14.92
CA ILE A 78 6.33 5.38 -13.67
C ILE A 78 7.75 4.85 -13.79
N TYR A 79 8.62 5.23 -12.85
CA TYR A 79 9.84 4.49 -12.54
C TYR A 79 9.50 3.37 -11.56
N SER A 80 10.01 2.17 -11.80
CA SER A 80 10.03 1.09 -10.81
C SER A 80 11.29 0.28 -11.01
N GLY A 81 12.37 0.72 -10.38
CA GLY A 81 13.69 0.14 -10.55
C GLY A 81 14.50 0.17 -9.26
N PRO A 82 15.68 -0.44 -9.30
CA PRO A 82 16.52 -0.60 -8.13
C PRO A 82 17.18 0.75 -7.76
N CYS A 83 17.20 1.06 -6.45
CA CYS A 83 17.78 2.28 -5.89
C CYS A 83 18.16 2.06 -4.42
N LYS A 84 19.44 1.79 -4.19
CA LYS A 84 19.93 1.29 -2.90
C LYS A 84 19.45 2.14 -1.71
N PRO A 85 18.95 1.51 -0.62
CA PRO A 85 18.95 0.07 -0.35
C PRO A 85 17.69 -0.68 -0.85
N TYR A 86 16.74 -0.01 -1.50
CA TYR A 86 15.45 -0.58 -1.90
C TYR A 86 15.26 -0.60 -3.42
N TYR A 87 14.10 -1.05 -3.89
CA TYR A 87 13.57 -0.53 -5.15
C TYR A 87 12.97 0.85 -4.88
N GLN A 88 12.98 1.74 -5.87
CA GLN A 88 12.26 3.00 -5.84
C GLN A 88 11.10 2.94 -6.84
N CYS A 89 9.95 3.47 -6.43
CA CYS A 89 8.84 3.74 -7.33
C CYS A 89 8.54 5.23 -7.35
N ILE A 90 8.57 5.82 -8.55
CA ILE A 90 8.27 7.23 -8.77
C ILE A 90 7.19 7.34 -9.83
N ILE A 91 6.22 8.21 -9.60
CA ILE A 91 5.13 8.46 -10.54
C ILE A 91 5.20 9.93 -10.96
N PHE A 92 5.19 10.16 -12.26
CA PHE A 92 5.15 11.48 -12.85
C PHE A 92 3.89 11.64 -13.70
N LEU A 93 3.15 12.73 -13.47
CA LEU A 93 2.04 13.12 -14.35
C LEU A 93 2.50 14.15 -15.38
N ASN A 94 2.12 13.94 -16.63
CA ASN A 94 2.47 14.78 -17.75
C ASN A 94 1.44 15.91 -17.93
N ASP A 95 1.88 17.17 -17.87
CA ASP A 95 1.00 18.32 -18.13
C ASP A 95 1.08 18.85 -19.58
N GLY A 96 1.78 18.13 -20.45
CA GLY A 96 2.04 18.49 -21.84
C GLY A 96 3.31 19.32 -22.03
N THR A 97 3.86 19.89 -20.96
CA THR A 97 5.11 20.67 -20.99
C THR A 97 6.23 20.01 -20.21
N LYS A 98 5.90 19.34 -19.10
CA LYS A 98 6.84 18.67 -18.20
C LYS A 98 6.18 17.48 -17.52
N LEU A 99 7.02 16.64 -16.93
CA LEU A 99 6.64 15.56 -16.03
C LEU A 99 6.72 16.06 -14.59
N ASN A 100 5.59 16.09 -13.88
CA ASN A 100 5.50 16.50 -12.49
C ASN A 100 5.58 15.26 -11.59
N ASN A 101 6.58 15.18 -10.71
CA ASN A 101 6.66 14.12 -9.70
C ASN A 101 5.49 14.28 -8.71
N VAL A 102 4.65 13.27 -8.62
CA VAL A 102 3.49 13.24 -7.73
C VAL A 102 3.60 12.17 -6.64
N TYR A 103 4.51 11.21 -6.79
CA TYR A 103 4.82 10.20 -5.80
C TYR A 103 6.27 9.74 -5.96
N ASP A 104 6.98 9.63 -4.83
CA ASP A 104 8.38 9.24 -4.79
C ASP A 104 8.65 8.54 -3.46
N SER A 105 8.74 7.21 -3.49
CA SER A 105 8.94 6.41 -2.28
C SER A 105 9.54 5.04 -2.61
N PRO A 106 10.23 4.39 -1.64
CA PRO A 106 10.69 3.03 -1.82
C PRO A 106 9.56 2.06 -2.11
N GLY A 107 9.84 1.09 -2.96
CA GLY A 107 8.97 -0.03 -3.32
C GLY A 107 9.06 -0.40 -4.79
N LYS A 108 8.65 -1.63 -5.09
CA LYS A 108 8.54 -2.17 -6.44
C LYS A 108 7.08 -2.09 -6.90
N LEU A 109 6.86 -1.66 -8.13
CA LEU A 109 5.55 -1.71 -8.76
C LEU A 109 5.08 -3.16 -8.94
N LEU A 110 3.91 -3.48 -8.40
CA LEU A 110 3.27 -4.79 -8.54
C LEU A 110 2.14 -4.76 -9.56
N LYS A 111 1.34 -3.69 -9.61
CA LYS A 111 0.16 -3.64 -10.46
C LYS A 111 -0.21 -2.21 -10.80
N VAL A 112 -0.67 -1.99 -12.02
CA VAL A 112 -1.44 -0.80 -12.43
C VAL A 112 -2.78 -1.30 -12.96
N GLN A 113 -3.87 -0.75 -12.46
CA GLN A 113 -5.22 -1.04 -12.93
C GLN A 113 -6.00 0.25 -13.08
N THR A 114 -6.50 0.51 -14.27
CA THR A 114 -7.35 1.67 -14.56
C THR A 114 -8.80 1.22 -14.64
N ASP A 115 -9.68 1.93 -13.93
CA ASP A 115 -11.12 1.81 -14.09
C ASP A 115 -11.71 3.08 -14.73
N HIS A 116 -13.00 3.33 -14.54
CA HIS A 116 -13.70 4.45 -15.15
C HIS A 116 -13.58 5.77 -14.37
N LEU A 117 -12.92 5.76 -13.21
CA LEU A 117 -12.77 6.92 -12.33
C LEU A 117 -11.30 7.21 -11.98
N ALA A 118 -10.46 6.18 -11.89
CA ALA A 118 -9.08 6.33 -11.44
C ALA A 118 -8.16 5.22 -11.97
N SER A 119 -6.86 5.50 -11.94
CA SER A 119 -5.81 4.47 -11.96
C SER A 119 -5.38 4.13 -10.54
N LYS A 120 -5.41 2.83 -10.21
CA LYS A 120 -4.91 2.25 -8.97
C LYS A 120 -3.55 1.61 -9.21
N ILE A 121 -2.58 1.96 -8.39
CA ILE A 121 -1.18 1.56 -8.51
C ILE A 121 -0.79 0.89 -7.20
N SER A 122 -0.40 -0.38 -7.26
CA SER A 122 0.01 -1.17 -6.10
C SER A 122 1.54 -1.30 -6.07
N ILE A 123 2.15 -0.93 -4.96
CA ILE A 123 3.59 -0.87 -4.76
C ILE A 123 3.95 -1.64 -3.49
N LEU A 124 5.01 -2.44 -3.52
CA LEU A 124 5.50 -3.16 -2.34
C LEU A 124 6.95 -2.82 -2.06
N LYS A 125 7.19 -2.24 -0.90
CA LYS A 125 8.50 -2.13 -0.28
C LYS A 125 8.70 -3.32 0.64
N SER A 126 9.61 -4.21 0.26
CA SER A 126 10.05 -5.27 1.16
C SER A 126 10.94 -4.71 2.26
N ASN A 127 10.80 -5.24 3.47
CA ASN A 127 11.70 -4.96 4.58
C ASN A 127 13.17 -5.25 4.18
N CYS A 128 14.11 -4.42 4.63
CA CYS A 128 15.54 -4.69 4.52
C CYS A 128 16.26 -4.22 5.77
N CYS A 129 17.40 -4.84 6.04
CA CYS A 129 18.43 -4.19 6.82
C CYS A 129 17.94 -3.97 8.27
N CYS A 130 17.84 -2.72 8.73
CA CYS A 130 17.28 -2.36 10.03
C CYS A 130 15.81 -1.93 9.99
N ASP A 131 15.16 -2.08 8.83
CA ASP A 131 13.75 -1.85 8.65
C ASP A 131 12.98 -3.16 8.79
N TYR A 132 12.19 -3.26 9.85
CA TYR A 132 11.45 -4.47 10.19
C TYR A 132 10.11 -4.60 9.48
N TYR A 133 9.65 -3.54 8.81
CA TYR A 133 8.33 -3.51 8.20
C TYR A 133 8.42 -3.46 6.69
N SER A 134 7.66 -4.35 6.07
CA SER A 134 7.29 -4.21 4.67
C SER A 134 6.09 -3.27 4.57
N GLU A 135 6.01 -2.50 3.49
CA GLU A 135 4.94 -1.56 3.22
C GLU A 135 4.30 -1.88 1.88
N PHE A 136 3.00 -2.16 1.92
CA PHE A 136 2.18 -2.26 0.72
C PHE A 136 1.41 -0.95 0.55
N THR A 137 1.72 -0.22 -0.50
CA THR A 137 1.13 1.09 -0.81
C THR A 137 0.23 0.98 -2.01
N GLU A 138 -1.02 1.42 -1.87
CA GLU A 138 -1.92 1.63 -2.99
C GLU A 138 -2.11 3.13 -3.22
N ILE A 139 -1.91 3.57 -4.46
CA ILE A 139 -2.12 4.95 -4.90
C ILE A 139 -3.27 4.95 -5.89
N SER A 140 -4.28 5.76 -5.62
CA SER A 140 -5.37 6.04 -6.56
C SER A 140 -5.16 7.43 -7.13
N ILE A 141 -5.01 7.52 -8.46
CA ILE A 141 -4.93 8.78 -9.20
C ILE A 141 -6.24 8.94 -9.96
N GLY A 142 -7.07 9.88 -9.51
CA GLY A 142 -8.33 10.22 -10.17
C GLY A 142 -8.11 11.00 -11.46
N PHE A 143 -9.10 10.96 -12.34
CA PHE A 143 -9.06 11.72 -13.61
C PHE A 143 -9.15 13.24 -13.43
N ASP A 144 -9.37 13.70 -12.20
CA ASP A 144 -9.25 15.10 -11.78
C ASP A 144 -7.89 15.43 -11.15
N ASN A 145 -6.89 14.55 -11.33
CA ASN A 145 -5.55 14.61 -10.74
C ASN A 145 -5.50 14.52 -9.21
N ARG A 146 -6.62 14.23 -8.54
CA ARG A 146 -6.58 13.98 -7.10
C ARG A 146 -5.90 12.65 -6.83
N MET A 147 -4.98 12.66 -5.89
CA MET A 147 -4.30 11.47 -5.43
C MET A 147 -4.77 11.10 -4.03
N VAL A 148 -5.01 9.81 -3.81
CA VAL A 148 -5.15 9.27 -2.47
C VAL A 148 -4.28 8.04 -2.32
N LYS A 149 -3.73 7.88 -1.12
CA LYS A 149 -2.76 6.87 -0.77
C LYS A 149 -3.26 6.07 0.42
N ALA A 150 -3.09 4.75 0.37
CA ALA A 150 -3.32 3.84 1.48
C ALA A 150 -2.10 2.96 1.67
N ILE A 151 -1.57 2.89 2.89
CA ILE A 151 -0.37 2.15 3.26
C ILE A 151 -0.75 1.07 4.27
N VAL A 152 -0.33 -0.16 3.99
CA VAL A 152 -0.48 -1.31 4.87
C VAL A 152 0.91 -1.81 5.27
N GLU A 153 1.23 -1.64 6.54
CA GLU A 153 2.50 -2.09 7.12
C GLU A 153 2.35 -3.50 7.71
N TYR A 154 3.39 -4.31 7.60
CA TYR A 154 3.46 -5.58 8.32
C TYR A 154 4.91 -5.95 8.62
N HIS A 155 5.12 -6.49 9.82
CA HIS A 155 6.46 -6.90 10.26
C HIS A 155 6.96 -8.08 9.41
N PHE A 156 8.25 -8.18 9.11
CA PHE A 156 8.85 -9.19 8.22
C PHE A 156 8.51 -10.64 8.59
N ASP A 157 8.32 -10.89 9.89
CA ASP A 157 7.92 -12.18 10.45
C ASP A 157 6.42 -12.51 10.30
N THR A 158 5.61 -11.53 9.90
CA THR A 158 4.15 -11.66 9.74
C THR A 158 3.83 -12.26 8.39
N LYS A 159 3.31 -13.50 8.41
CA LYS A 159 2.74 -14.11 7.20
C LYS A 159 1.32 -13.60 7.00
N VAL A 160 1.12 -12.79 5.96
CA VAL A 160 -0.19 -12.26 5.59
C VAL A 160 -0.98 -13.35 4.86
N SER A 161 -2.21 -13.59 5.29
CA SER A 161 -3.16 -14.52 4.69
C SER A 161 -4.58 -13.95 4.76
N LEU A 162 -5.48 -14.46 3.93
CA LEU A 162 -6.87 -14.03 3.87
C LEU A 162 -7.81 -15.23 3.92
N ALA A 163 -8.78 -15.19 4.84
CA ALA A 163 -9.95 -16.06 4.84
C ALA A 163 -10.83 -15.80 3.61
N SER A 164 -11.86 -16.61 3.35
CA SER A 164 -12.78 -16.38 2.23
C SER A 164 -13.58 -15.08 2.36
N GLU A 165 -13.90 -14.67 3.59
CA GLU A 165 -14.68 -13.48 3.92
C GLU A 165 -13.94 -12.63 4.93
N LEU A 166 -13.92 -11.31 4.71
CA LEU A 166 -13.40 -10.34 5.66
C LEU A 166 -14.51 -9.94 6.63
N LYS A 167 -14.18 -9.83 7.93
CA LYS A 167 -15.16 -9.51 8.97
C LYS A 167 -14.65 -8.40 9.86
N GLU A 168 -15.50 -7.45 10.19
CA GLU A 168 -15.16 -6.42 11.16
C GLU A 168 -15.42 -6.91 12.60
N LYS A 169 -14.53 -6.58 13.53
CA LYS A 169 -14.69 -6.86 14.96
C LYS A 169 -14.14 -5.72 15.81
N LEU A 170 -14.66 -5.59 17.02
CA LEU A 170 -14.00 -4.84 18.08
C LEU A 170 -13.02 -5.78 18.79
N ILE A 171 -11.76 -5.38 18.91
CA ILE A 171 -10.71 -6.20 19.54
C ILE A 171 -9.88 -5.36 20.51
N SER A 172 -9.58 -5.95 21.65
CA SER A 172 -8.54 -5.53 22.59
C SER A 172 -7.45 -6.59 22.64
N GLY A 173 -6.20 -6.18 22.86
CA GLY A 173 -5.10 -7.11 23.06
C GLY A 173 -3.76 -6.56 22.60
N VAL A 174 -2.76 -7.44 22.61
CA VAL A 174 -1.42 -7.13 22.08
C VAL A 174 -1.34 -7.65 20.65
N LEU A 175 -1.14 -6.74 19.70
CA LEU A 175 -0.82 -7.05 18.31
C LEU A 175 0.61 -7.58 18.22
N ARG A 176 0.82 -8.66 17.48
CA ARG A 176 2.09 -9.40 17.41
C ARG A 176 2.46 -9.77 15.98
N SER A 177 3.75 -9.96 15.72
CA SER A 177 4.22 -10.39 14.39
C SER A 177 3.98 -11.87 14.10
N LYS A 178 3.82 -12.71 15.14
CA LYS A 178 3.52 -14.15 15.02
C LYS A 178 2.37 -14.56 15.94
N PRO A 179 1.59 -15.61 15.61
CA PRO A 179 0.50 -16.12 16.44
C PRO A 179 1.00 -16.96 17.62
N ILE A 180 1.95 -16.42 18.39
CA ILE A 180 2.51 -17.01 19.61
C ILE A 180 2.76 -15.90 20.63
N VAL A 181 2.69 -16.23 21.91
CA VAL A 181 3.11 -15.31 22.98
C VAL A 181 4.61 -15.51 23.19
N TYR A 182 5.40 -14.48 22.87
CA TYR A 182 6.82 -14.42 23.15
C TYR A 182 7.14 -13.03 23.68
N ASP A 183 7.47 -12.94 24.97
CA ASP A 183 7.63 -11.67 25.69
C ASP A 183 9.04 -11.49 26.27
N ASN A 184 10.02 -12.24 25.75
CA ASN A 184 11.41 -12.09 26.19
C ASN A 184 11.97 -10.75 25.73
N ILE A 185 12.46 -9.98 26.69
CA ILE A 185 13.08 -8.68 26.43
C ILE A 185 14.47 -8.92 25.86
N HIS A 186 14.76 -8.33 24.71
CA HIS A 186 16.08 -8.40 24.08
C HIS A 186 16.52 -7.03 23.56
N GLN A 187 17.83 -6.84 23.48
CA GLN A 187 18.42 -5.68 22.83
C GLN A 187 18.48 -5.96 21.33
N ASP A 188 17.81 -5.11 20.58
CA ASP A 188 17.86 -5.11 19.13
C ASP A 188 19.14 -4.38 18.67
N PRO A 189 19.96 -4.94 17.75
CA PRO A 189 21.16 -4.26 17.27
C PRO A 189 20.85 -3.03 16.41
N CYS A 190 19.66 -2.95 15.82
CA CYS A 190 19.20 -1.88 14.95
C CYS A 190 18.45 -0.77 15.70
N LEU A 191 17.96 -1.04 16.92
CA LEU A 191 17.19 -0.07 17.71
C LEU A 191 17.87 0.21 19.05
N PRO A 192 17.95 1.46 19.51
CA PRO A 192 18.50 1.77 20.82
C PRO A 192 17.62 1.27 21.98
N GLN A 193 16.34 0.97 21.70
CA GLN A 193 15.37 0.54 22.69
C GLN A 193 15.31 -1.00 22.77
N LYS A 194 14.99 -1.53 23.96
CA LYS A 194 14.73 -2.95 24.13
C LYS A 194 13.34 -3.30 23.61
N ASN A 195 13.26 -4.38 22.85
CA ASN A 195 12.00 -4.90 22.32
C ASN A 195 11.45 -6.02 23.20
N ILE A 196 10.12 -6.10 23.30
CA ILE A 196 9.43 -7.17 24.02
C ILE A 196 9.01 -8.24 23.02
N GLY A 197 9.89 -9.24 22.87
CA GLY A 197 9.68 -10.40 22.00
C GLY A 197 9.05 -10.06 20.65
N ASN A 198 7.83 -10.54 20.40
CA ASN A 198 7.13 -10.36 19.13
C ASN A 198 5.97 -9.34 19.19
N GLN A 199 5.94 -8.47 20.20
CA GLN A 199 4.91 -7.43 20.31
C GLN A 199 5.14 -6.30 19.30
N ILE A 200 4.06 -5.84 18.66
CA ILE A 200 4.04 -4.70 17.75
C ILE A 200 3.45 -3.49 18.48
N LEU A 201 2.21 -3.60 18.96
CA LEU A 201 1.52 -2.56 19.71
C LEU A 201 0.38 -3.13 20.54
N LYS A 202 -0.21 -2.33 21.42
CA LYS A 202 -1.44 -2.67 22.13
C LYS A 202 -2.62 -1.96 21.49
N ILE A 203 -3.70 -2.69 21.24
CA ILE A 203 -5.00 -2.17 20.79
C ILE A 203 -6.01 -2.30 21.92
N ASN A 204 -6.93 -1.35 22.03
CA ASN A 204 -7.95 -1.35 23.07
C ASN A 204 -9.32 -0.99 22.48
N ASN A 205 -10.18 -2.01 22.38
CA ASN A 205 -11.55 -1.90 21.89
C ASN A 205 -11.64 -1.19 20.53
N GLU A 206 -10.69 -1.50 19.65
CA GLU A 206 -10.57 -0.87 18.34
C GLU A 206 -11.35 -1.67 17.30
N LYS A 207 -11.97 -0.98 16.35
CA LYS A 207 -12.62 -1.61 15.20
C LYS A 207 -11.55 -2.04 14.19
N VAL A 208 -11.50 -3.33 13.89
CA VAL A 208 -10.49 -3.92 13.01
C VAL A 208 -11.13 -4.85 11.99
N VAL A 209 -10.43 -5.10 10.89
CA VAL A 209 -10.83 -6.10 9.90
C VAL A 209 -10.06 -7.38 10.18
N VAL A 210 -10.77 -8.48 10.45
CA VAL A 210 -10.19 -9.82 10.57
C VAL A 210 -9.89 -10.34 9.16
N LEU A 211 -8.60 -10.55 8.92
CA LEU A 211 -8.06 -11.07 7.68
C LEU A 211 -8.08 -12.59 7.66
N ASP A 212 -7.67 -13.23 8.76
CA ASP A 212 -7.61 -14.69 8.88
C ASP A 212 -7.75 -15.13 10.35
N PHE A 213 -7.95 -16.43 10.58
CA PHE A 213 -7.99 -17.03 11.91
C PHE A 213 -7.24 -18.36 11.95
N LYS A 214 -6.34 -18.49 12.93
CA LYS A 214 -5.56 -19.71 13.15
C LYS A 214 -5.39 -19.99 14.64
N GLU A 215 -5.81 -21.19 15.09
CA GLU A 215 -5.47 -21.72 16.43
C GLU A 215 -5.74 -20.75 17.60
N GLY A 216 -6.85 -20.01 17.56
CA GLY A 216 -7.18 -19.05 18.60
C GLY A 216 -6.51 -17.68 18.42
N TRP A 217 -5.99 -17.37 17.23
CA TRP A 217 -5.43 -16.08 16.88
C TRP A 217 -6.15 -15.48 15.68
N TYR A 218 -6.45 -14.19 15.75
CA TYR A 218 -6.91 -13.41 14.60
C TYR A 218 -5.72 -12.72 13.95
N LEU A 219 -5.56 -12.89 12.63
CA LEU A 219 -4.78 -11.97 11.83
C LEU A 219 -5.70 -10.79 11.50
N ILE A 220 -5.26 -9.57 11.79
CA ILE A 220 -6.11 -8.39 11.65
C ILE A 220 -5.40 -7.31 10.84
N LEU A 221 -6.19 -6.48 10.18
CA LEU A 221 -5.81 -5.16 9.67
C LEU A 221 -6.38 -4.12 10.64
N HIS A 222 -5.50 -3.38 11.28
CA HIS A 222 -5.83 -2.31 12.21
C HIS A 222 -5.47 -0.96 11.59
N LYS A 223 -6.46 -0.08 11.44
CA LYS A 223 -6.28 1.27 10.91
C LYS A 223 -5.66 2.16 12.01
N LYS A 224 -4.49 2.74 11.73
CA LYS A 224 -3.80 3.68 12.63
C LYS A 224 -4.29 5.12 12.40
N ASP A 225 -4.37 5.51 11.13
CA ASP A 225 -4.84 6.83 10.71
C ASP A 225 -5.52 6.73 9.33
N ASN A 226 -5.77 7.86 8.67
CA ASN A 226 -6.49 7.90 7.40
C ASN A 226 -5.78 7.21 6.25
N GLU A 227 -4.44 7.15 6.27
CA GLU A 227 -3.64 6.53 5.22
C GLU A 227 -3.03 5.21 5.68
N HIS A 228 -2.68 5.07 6.96
CA HIS A 228 -1.90 3.95 7.47
C HIS A 228 -2.74 2.91 8.19
N SER A 229 -2.48 1.66 7.85
CA SER A 229 -2.96 0.48 8.56
C SER A 229 -1.81 -0.47 8.84
N ILE A 230 -1.97 -1.35 9.82
CA ILE A 230 -0.99 -2.35 10.19
C ILE A 230 -1.62 -3.73 10.29
N ILE A 231 -0.91 -4.74 9.78
CA ILE A 231 -1.29 -6.14 9.90
C ILE A 231 -0.50 -6.80 11.04
N GLY A 232 -1.21 -7.59 11.85
CA GLY A 232 -0.59 -8.44 12.85
C GLY A 232 -1.57 -9.41 13.49
N TRP A 233 -1.03 -10.28 14.35
CA TRP A 233 -1.77 -11.30 15.07
C TRP A 233 -2.19 -10.83 16.45
N VAL A 234 -3.44 -11.10 16.83
CA VAL A 234 -3.96 -10.86 18.18
C VAL A 234 -4.60 -12.13 18.69
N LYS A 235 -4.29 -12.49 19.95
CA LYS A 235 -4.85 -13.68 20.57
C LYS A 235 -6.33 -13.45 20.83
N LYS A 236 -7.17 -14.42 20.47
CA LYS A 236 -8.57 -14.42 20.85
C LYS A 236 -8.65 -14.59 22.36
N GLU A 237 -9.26 -13.61 23.02
CA GLU A 237 -9.69 -13.68 24.41
C GLU A 237 -10.99 -14.48 24.55
#